data_AF-A0A9N9B9Q5-F1
#
_entry.id   AF-A0A9N9B9Q5-F1
#
_cell.length_a   1.000
_cell.length_b   1.000
_cell.length_c   1.000
_cell.angle_alpha   90.00
_cell.angle_beta   90.00
_cell.angle_gamma   90.00
#
_symmetry.space_group_name_H-M   'P 1'
#
loop_
_entity.id
_entity.type
_entity.pdbx_description
1 polymer ?
#
loop_
_entity_poly.entity_id
_entity_poly.type
_entity_poly.pdbx_seq_one_letter_code
_entity_poly.pdbx_strand_id
1 'polypeptide(L)'
;MTFAKSSGNREIDAFLQSTDGVLQWFPYEQFENPNEIGKGGFANIFHAGWKNEMYESEIVLKEFLDSEEISQKFLNEKELAQRVYQKC
;
A
#
# COMPACT_ATOMS: atom_id res chain seq x y z
N MET A 1 -18.38 -8.61 5.65
CA MET A 1 -17.16 -7.90 5.25
C MET A 1 -16.22 -7.85 6.43
N THR A 2 -15.22 -8.73 6.45
CA THR A 2 -14.25 -8.79 7.55
C THR A 2 -12.91 -8.35 6.99
N PHE A 3 -12.65 -7.04 7.02
CA PHE A 3 -11.30 -6.55 6.84
C PHE A 3 -10.45 -7.08 8.00
N ALA A 4 -9.23 -7.53 7.71
CA ALA A 4 -8.33 -8.01 8.75
C ALA A 4 -8.10 -6.85 9.75
N LYS A 5 -8.55 -7.05 11.00
CA LYS A 5 -8.37 -6.07 12.08
C LYS A 5 -6.89 -5.84 12.44
N SER A 6 -6.04 -6.76 12.02
CA SER A 6 -4.61 -6.79 12.27
C SER A 6 -3.94 -7.52 11.11
N SER A 7 -2.74 -7.09 10.74
CA SER A 7 -1.84 -7.79 9.83
C SER A 7 -1.27 -9.07 10.43
N GLY A 8 -1.31 -9.22 11.76
CA GLY A 8 -0.63 -10.30 12.48
C GLY A 8 0.86 -10.02 12.74
N ASN A 9 1.36 -8.86 12.31
CA ASN A 9 2.70 -8.36 12.58
C ASN A 9 2.63 -7.13 13.51
N ARG A 10 3.27 -7.22 14.68
CA ARG A 10 3.24 -6.17 15.70
C ARG A 10 3.77 -4.81 15.23
N GLU A 11 4.78 -4.79 14.36
CA GLU A 11 5.38 -3.55 13.85
C GLU A 11 4.44 -2.86 12.85
N ILE A 12 3.84 -3.64 11.94
CA ILE A 12 2.86 -3.14 10.97
C ILE A 12 1.59 -2.67 11.69
N ASP A 13 1.11 -3.43 12.67
CA ASP A 13 -0.08 -3.07 13.44
C ASP A 13 0.13 -1.78 14.24
N ALA A 14 1.32 -1.58 14.83
CA ALA A 14 1.70 -0.34 15.50
C ALA A 14 1.77 0.85 14.52
N PHE A 15 2.32 0.64 13.32
CA PHE A 15 2.34 1.66 12.28
C PHE A 15 0.93 2.07 11.83
N LEU A 16 0.04 1.11 11.55
CA LEU A 16 -1.34 1.37 11.15
C LEU A 16 -2.11 2.14 12.24
N GLN A 17 -1.92 1.80 13.51
CA GLN A 17 -2.49 2.54 14.65
C GLN A 17 -1.98 4.00 14.68
N SER A 18 -0.69 4.23 14.40
CA SER A 18 -0.14 5.59 14.36
C SER A 18 -0.71 6.45 13.22
N THR A 19 -1.34 5.83 12.22
CA THR A 19 -2.00 6.55 11.12
C THR A 19 -3.45 6.95 11.41
N ASP A 20 -3.94 6.74 12.63
CA ASP A 20 -5.30 7.09 13.07
C ASP A 20 -6.40 6.50 12.16
N GLY A 21 -6.16 5.29 11.63
CA GLY A 21 -7.09 4.59 10.74
C GLY A 21 -7.14 5.09 9.29
N VAL A 22 -6.26 6.02 8.90
CA VAL A 22 -6.12 6.46 7.50
C VAL A 22 -5.62 5.33 6.60
N LEU A 23 -4.74 4.47 7.12
CA LEU A 23 -4.26 3.30 6.40
C LEU A 23 -4.93 2.03 6.91
N GLN A 24 -5.26 1.15 5.98
CA GLN A 24 -5.81 -0.17 6.26
C GLN A 24 -4.90 -1.24 5.68
N TRP A 25 -4.79 -2.37 6.39
CA TRP A 25 -4.06 -3.53 5.92
C TRP A 25 -4.91 -4.38 4.98
N PHE A 26 -4.30 -4.84 3.90
CA PHE A 26 -4.89 -5.82 2.98
C PHE A 26 -3.93 -6.99 2.81
N PRO A 27 -4.40 -8.24 2.96
CA PRO A 27 -3.58 -9.41 2.71
C PRO A 27 -3.27 -9.52 1.22
N TYR A 28 -2.02 -9.84 0.89
CA TYR A 28 -1.55 -9.92 -0.49
C TYR A 28 -2.31 -10.96 -1.33
N GLU A 29 -2.80 -12.02 -0.69
CA GLU A 29 -3.57 -13.12 -1.33
C GLU A 29 -4.89 -12.67 -1.97
N GLN A 30 -5.37 -11.45 -1.68
CA GLN A 30 -6.57 -10.89 -2.32
C GLN A 30 -6.28 -10.26 -3.70
N PHE A 31 -5.00 -10.11 -4.07
CA PHE A 31 -4.62 -9.53 -5.35
C PHE A 31 -4.33 -10.64 -6.36
N GLU A 32 -4.97 -10.54 -7.51
CA GLU A 32 -4.87 -11.48 -8.62
C GLU A 32 -3.97 -10.94 -9.72
N ASN A 33 -3.15 -11.83 -10.29
CA ASN A 33 -2.33 -11.59 -11.48
C ASN A 33 -1.52 -10.29 -11.46
N PRO A 34 -0.64 -10.07 -10.45
CA PRO A 34 0.25 -8.92 -10.46
C PRO A 34 1.18 -8.98 -11.68
N ASN A 35 1.09 -7.97 -12.53
CA ASN A 35 1.92 -7.79 -13.72
C ASN A 35 2.79 -6.53 -13.56
N GLU A 36 4.11 -6.65 -13.72
CA GLU A 36 5.02 -5.51 -13.63
C GLU A 36 4.74 -4.52 -14.77
N ILE A 37 4.48 -3.26 -14.42
CA ILE A 37 4.25 -2.17 -15.40
C ILE A 37 5.39 -1.17 -15.41
N GLY A 38 6.28 -1.21 -14.43
CA GLY A 38 7.45 -0.36 -14.42
C GLY A 38 8.37 -0.66 -13.25
N LYS A 39 9.67 -0.48 -13.50
CA LYS A 39 10.72 -0.62 -12.49
C LYS A 39 11.45 0.70 -12.32
N GLY A 40 11.46 1.21 -11.10
CA GLY A 40 12.22 2.38 -10.71
C GLY A 40 13.46 2.01 -9.90
N GLY A 41 14.27 3.02 -9.57
CA GLY A 41 15.42 2.85 -8.67
C GLY A 41 15.03 2.61 -7.20
N PHE A 42 13.78 2.88 -6.83
CA PHE A 42 13.30 2.81 -5.44
C PHE A 42 12.14 1.84 -5.23
N ALA A 43 11.41 1.52 -6.30
CA ALA A 43 10.23 0.67 -6.23
C ALA A 43 9.95 0.01 -7.58
N ASN A 44 9.37 -1.19 -7.52
CA ASN A 44 8.70 -1.83 -8.63
C ASN A 44 7.22 -1.47 -8.58
N ILE A 45 6.62 -1.23 -9.75
CA ILE A 45 5.22 -0.91 -9.90
C ILE A 45 4.55 -2.06 -10.64
N PHE A 46 3.52 -2.61 -10.04
CA PHE A 46 2.71 -3.68 -10.61
C PHE A 46 1.28 -3.19 -10.81
N HIS A 47 0.66 -3.66 -11.86
CA HIS A 47 -0.79 -3.64 -12.06
C HIS A 47 -1.34 -4.98 -11.57
N ALA A 48 -2.42 -4.96 -10.81
CA ALA A 48 -3.06 -6.18 -10.33
C ALA A 48 -4.58 -6.04 -10.34
N GLY A 49 -5.25 -7.16 -10.51
CA GLY A 49 -6.68 -7.26 -10.21
C GLY A 49 -6.86 -7.36 -8.70
N TRP A 50 -7.80 -6.60 -8.15
CA TRP A 50 -8.32 -6.83 -6.81
C TRP A 50 -9.73 -7.38 -6.95
N LYS A 51 -9.88 -8.67 -6.62
CA LYS A 51 -11.16 -9.35 -6.66
C LYS A 51 -11.61 -9.64 -5.26
N ASN A 52 -12.71 -8.99 -4.88
CA ASN A 52 -13.45 -9.35 -3.70
C ASN A 52 -14.79 -9.97 -4.10
N GLU A 53 -15.48 -10.58 -3.13
CA GLU A 53 -16.75 -11.28 -3.33
C GLU A 53 -17.84 -10.45 -4.07
N MET A 54 -17.70 -9.13 -4.14
CA MET A 54 -18.63 -8.22 -4.82
C MET A 54 -18.02 -7.33 -5.90
N TYR A 55 -16.69 -7.21 -5.99
CA TYR A 55 -16.05 -6.20 -6.84
C TYR A 55 -14.81 -6.76 -7.53
N GLU A 56 -14.70 -6.44 -8.82
CA GLU A 56 -13.47 -6.58 -9.60
C GLU A 56 -12.98 -5.16 -9.88
N SER A 57 -11.78 -4.82 -9.40
CA SER A 57 -11.17 -3.51 -9.59
C SER A 57 -9.71 -3.66 -9.98
N GLU A 58 -9.23 -2.80 -10.86
CA GLU A 58 -7.81 -2.75 -11.20
C GLU A 58 -7.09 -1.81 -10.25
N ILE A 59 -5.99 -2.28 -9.66
CA ILE A 59 -5.20 -1.52 -8.70
C ILE A 59 -3.74 -1.45 -9.13
N VAL A 60 -3.02 -0.49 -8.55
CA VAL A 60 -1.58 -0.36 -8.71
C VAL A 60 -0.92 -0.72 -7.38
N LEU A 61 -0.05 -1.73 -7.42
CA LEU A 61 0.80 -2.12 -6.29
C LEU A 61 2.18 -1.48 -6.47
N LYS A 62 2.70 -0.86 -5.41
CA LYS A 62 4.06 -0.32 -5.37
C LYS A 62 4.86 -1.11 -4.35
N GLU A 63 5.78 -1.94 -4.83
CA GLU A 63 6.71 -2.70 -4.01
C GLU A 63 8.01 -1.91 -3.84
N PHE A 64 8.42 -1.67 -2.60
CA PHE A 64 9.65 -0.91 -2.31
C PHE A 64 10.84 -1.85 -2.15
N LEU A 65 11.98 -1.49 -2.74
CA LEU A 65 13.16 -2.36 -2.85
C LEU A 65 14.05 -2.39 -1.59
N ASP A 66 13.91 -1.44 -0.64
CA ASP A 66 14.84 -1.28 0.49
C ASP A 66 14.14 -0.94 1.82
N SER A 67 14.15 -1.88 2.78
CA SER A 67 13.32 -1.82 4.00
C SER A 67 13.74 -0.82 5.07
N GLU A 68 15.02 -0.44 5.12
CA GLU A 68 15.52 0.55 6.09
C GLU A 68 15.20 2.00 5.66
N GLU A 69 15.09 2.27 4.36
CA GLU A 69 14.68 3.59 3.84
C GLU A 69 13.16 3.74 3.65
N ILE A 70 12.42 2.62 3.59
CA ILE A 70 10.95 2.59 3.41
C ILE A 70 10.27 3.52 4.41
N SER A 71 10.56 3.43 5.70
CA SER A 71 9.79 4.19 6.71
C SER A 71 9.92 5.71 6.56
N GLN A 72 11.10 6.25 6.27
CA GLN A 72 11.32 7.70 6.15
C GLN A 72 10.93 8.24 4.78
N LYS A 73 11.34 7.55 3.69
CA LYS A 73 11.01 8.00 2.33
C LYS A 73 9.53 7.81 2.00
N PHE A 74 8.88 6.76 2.49
CA PHE A 74 7.44 6.56 2.33
C PHE A 74 6.63 7.64 3.05
N LEU A 75 7.01 7.99 4.29
CA LEU A 75 6.35 9.07 5.03
C LEU A 75 6.51 10.42 4.31
N ASN A 76 7.71 10.71 3.79
CA ASN A 76 7.94 11.93 3.01
C ASN A 76 7.16 11.94 1.68
N GLU A 77 7.12 10.82 0.94
CA GLU A 77 6.31 10.72 -0.29
C GLU A 77 4.81 10.89 -0.01
N LYS A 78 4.29 10.30 1.08
CA LYS A 78 2.89 10.46 1.49
C LYS A 78 2.57 11.92 1.82
N GLU A 79 3.43 12.60 2.59
CA GLU A 79 3.22 14.01 2.95
C GLU A 79 3.20 14.92 1.71
N LEU A 80 4.09 14.66 0.75
CA LEU A 80 4.12 15.38 -0.52
C LEU A 80 2.86 15.13 -1.36
N ALA A 81 2.43 13.88 -1.50
CA ALA A 81 1.22 13.54 -2.24
C ALA A 81 -0.04 14.20 -1.64
N GLN A 82 -0.15 14.21 -0.31
CA GLN A 82 -1.26 14.85 0.39
C GLN A 82 -1.24 16.38 0.23
N ARG A 83 -0.04 17.01 0.23
CA ARG A 83 0.13 18.44 -0.06
C ARG A 83 -0.26 18.83 -1.48
N VAL A 84 0.04 18.00 -2.47
CA VAL A 84 -0.34 18.25 -3.87
C VAL A 84 -1.85 18.16 -4.02
N TYR A 85 -2.49 17.16 -3.40
CA TYR A 85 -3.93 16.98 -3.47
C TYR A 85 -4.72 18.12 -2.79
N GLN A 86 -4.20 18.71 -1.71
CA GLN A 86 -4.84 19.85 -1.03
C GLN A 86 -4.59 21.22 -1.67
N LYS A 87 -3.75 21.29 -2.71
CA LYS A 87 -3.48 22.52 -3.46
C LYS A 87 -4.25 22.62 -4.79
N CYS A 88 -4.96 21.56 -5.18
CA CYS A 88 -5.94 21.56 -6.26
C CYS A 88 -7.34 21.80 -5.68
#